data_AF-A0A7K0D4N8-F1
#
_entry.id   AF-A0A7K0D4N8-F1
#
_cell.length_a   1.000
_cell.length_b   1.000
_cell.length_c   1.000
_cell.angle_alpha   90.00
_cell.angle_beta   90.00
_cell.angle_gamma   90.00
#
_symmetry.space_group_name_H-M   'P 1'
#
loop_
_entity.id
_entity.type
_entity.pdbx_description
1 polymer ?
#
loop_
_entity_poly.entity_id
_entity_poly.type
_entity_poly.pdbx_seq_one_letter_code
_entity_poly.pdbx_strand_id
1 'polypeptide(L)'
;MSRAFGSKELPPQLRSDMEWEGIVVFGPVDGSVARRSYRTPLHYASSSWENIEQGTVAMSRRRFVVWGNREALVDVPLGHPAVSMELQGPERMLIEADDREIDRTCRGWTTLLLRTIHAPRIAQVYGESVYRPV
;
A
#
# COMPACT_ATOMS: atom_id res chain seq x y z
N MET A 1 7.84 25.96 13.35
CA MET A 1 8.83 25.42 12.39
C MET A 1 8.28 24.11 11.85
N SER A 2 7.75 24.10 10.62
CA SER A 2 7.15 22.90 10.01
C SER A 2 8.27 22.08 9.35
N ARG A 3 8.55 20.88 9.87
CA ARG A 3 9.45 19.93 9.20
C ARG A 3 8.67 19.35 8.01
N ALA A 4 9.07 19.73 6.79
CA ALA A 4 8.56 19.09 5.59
C ALA A 4 9.14 17.67 5.53
N PHE A 5 8.30 16.67 5.82
CA PHE A 5 8.67 15.27 5.64
C PHE A 5 8.84 15.00 4.14
N GLY A 6 10.00 14.45 3.76
CA GLY A 6 10.22 14.01 2.40
C GLY A 6 9.23 12.90 2.06
N SER A 7 8.96 12.68 0.77
CA SER A 7 8.14 11.56 0.26
C SER A 7 8.62 10.17 0.72
N LYS A 8 9.78 10.11 1.36
CA LYS A 8 10.58 8.95 1.76
C LYS A 8 10.21 8.38 3.12
N GLU A 9 9.53 9.16 3.96
CA GLU A 9 9.25 8.79 5.34
C GLU A 9 7.75 8.85 5.61
N LEU A 10 7.25 7.88 6.36
CA LEU A 10 5.90 7.95 6.91
C LEU A 10 5.75 9.28 7.69
N PRO A 11 4.59 9.95 7.60
CA PRO A 11 4.29 11.07 8.48
C PRO A 11 4.51 10.68 9.95
N PRO A 12 5.09 11.55 10.80
CA PRO A 12 5.45 11.19 12.18
C PRO A 12 4.29 10.64 12.98
N GLN A 13 3.10 11.22 12.81
CA GLN A 13 1.90 10.77 13.50
C GLN A 13 1.58 9.32 13.11
N LEU A 14 1.54 9.03 11.80
CA LEU A 14 1.31 7.67 11.28
C LEU A 14 2.39 6.69 11.74
N ARG A 15 3.66 7.13 11.72
CA ARG A 15 4.78 6.33 12.20
C ARG A 15 4.62 6.00 13.68
N SER A 16 4.39 7.00 14.53
CA SER A 16 4.22 6.81 15.97
C SER A 16 3.04 5.89 16.29
N ASP A 17 1.90 6.05 15.61
CA ASP A 17 0.73 5.18 15.79
C ASP A 17 1.07 3.72 15.50
N MET A 18 1.78 3.47 14.40
CA MET A 18 2.20 2.11 14.03
C MET A 18 3.34 1.56 14.91
N GLU A 19 4.21 2.42 15.44
CA GLU A 19 5.28 2.03 16.37
C GLU A 19 4.71 1.40 17.64
N TRP A 20 3.61 1.95 18.18
CA TRP A 20 2.89 1.37 19.33
C TRP A 20 2.32 -0.03 19.04
N GLU A 21 2.05 -0.34 17.78
CA GLU A 21 1.51 -1.63 17.33
C GLU A 21 2.63 -2.65 16.98
N GLY A 22 3.90 -2.23 16.99
CA GLY A 22 5.05 -3.02 16.55
C GLY A 22 5.21 -2.96 15.03
N ILE A 23 5.74 -1.83 14.55
CA ILE A 23 5.96 -1.56 13.11
C ILE A 23 7.16 -2.30 12.53
N VAL A 24 7.02 -2.75 11.29
CA VAL A 24 8.09 -3.14 10.39
C VAL A 24 7.98 -2.26 9.15
N VAL A 25 9.09 -1.62 8.79
CA VAL A 25 9.16 -0.68 7.66
C VAL A 25 10.05 -1.27 6.58
N PHE A 26 9.55 -1.28 5.35
CA PHE A 26 10.28 -1.66 4.15
C PHE A 26 10.37 -0.43 3.24
N GLY A 27 11.57 0.12 3.12
CA GLY A 27 11.83 1.30 2.31
C GLY A 27 13.33 1.49 2.07
N PRO A 28 13.70 2.20 1.00
CA PRO A 28 12.81 2.79 0.00
C PRO A 28 12.21 1.73 -0.96
N VAL A 29 11.03 2.04 -1.51
CA VAL A 29 10.36 1.25 -2.56
C VAL A 29 10.06 2.16 -3.74
N ASP A 30 10.49 1.78 -4.93
CA ASP A 30 10.09 2.47 -6.16
C ASP A 30 8.94 1.72 -6.82
N GLY A 31 8.27 2.34 -7.78
CA GLY A 31 7.24 1.65 -8.53
C GLY A 31 6.37 2.58 -9.34
N SER A 32 5.16 2.11 -9.62
CA SER A 32 4.12 2.90 -10.26
C SER A 32 2.77 2.62 -9.62
N VAL A 33 1.92 3.63 -9.58
CA VAL A 33 0.51 3.54 -9.16
C VAL A 33 -0.39 3.88 -10.33
N ALA A 34 -1.49 3.15 -10.47
CA ALA A 34 -2.61 3.52 -11.33
C ALA A 34 -3.90 3.46 -10.51
N ARG A 35 -4.77 4.44 -10.71
CA ARG A 35 -6.09 4.48 -10.11
C ARG A 35 -7.13 4.33 -11.20
N ARG A 36 -8.09 3.43 -11.00
CA ARG A 36 -9.16 3.18 -11.96
C ARG A 36 -10.49 3.46 -11.30
N SER A 37 -11.09 4.61 -11.56
CA SER A 37 -12.37 4.96 -10.96
C SER A 37 -13.55 4.54 -11.85
N TYR A 38 -14.59 4.00 -11.21
CA TYR A 38 -15.86 3.72 -11.85
C TYR A 38 -16.65 5.01 -12.04
N ARG A 39 -16.78 5.51 -13.27
CA ARG A 39 -17.69 6.62 -13.57
C ARG A 39 -19.14 6.13 -13.65
N THR A 40 -19.36 5.01 -14.34
CA THR A 40 -20.63 4.26 -14.44
C THR A 40 -20.31 2.78 -14.73
N PRO A 41 -21.27 1.83 -14.61
CA PRO A 41 -21.05 0.46 -15.06
C PRO A 41 -20.50 0.44 -16.50
N LEU A 42 -19.45 -0.35 -16.75
CA LEU A 42 -18.77 -0.51 -18.03
C LEU A 42 -18.03 0.73 -18.59
N HIS A 43 -18.00 1.86 -17.88
CA HIS A 43 -17.17 3.01 -18.25
C HIS A 43 -16.12 3.30 -17.18
N TYR A 44 -14.89 2.91 -17.51
CA TYR A 44 -13.71 3.13 -16.69
C TYR A 44 -13.04 4.44 -17.08
N ALA A 45 -12.73 5.28 -16.09
CA ALA A 45 -11.68 6.28 -16.23
C ALA A 45 -10.43 5.68 -15.59
N SER A 46 -9.50 5.20 -16.41
CA SER A 46 -8.15 4.88 -15.92
C SER A 46 -7.36 6.18 -15.85
N SER A 47 -6.80 6.50 -14.68
CA SER A 47 -5.70 7.46 -14.65
C SER A 47 -4.50 6.86 -15.37
N SER A 48 -3.64 7.71 -15.93
CA SER A 48 -2.30 7.30 -16.34
C SER A 48 -1.55 6.73 -15.13
N TRP A 49 -0.56 5.87 -15.39
CA TRP A 49 0.38 5.45 -14.37
C TRP A 49 1.18 6.65 -13.87
N GLU A 50 1.32 6.76 -12.56
CA GLU A 50 2.18 7.72 -11.89
C GLU A 50 3.35 6.98 -11.27
N ASN A 51 4.56 7.54 -11.36
CA ASN A 51 5.72 6.96 -10.72
C ASN A 51 5.63 7.14 -9.20
N ILE A 52 6.06 6.11 -8.47
CA ILE A 52 6.36 6.16 -7.05
C ILE A 52 7.88 6.17 -6.94
N GLU A 53 8.42 7.29 -6.48
CA GLU A 53 9.86 7.40 -6.19
C GLU A 53 10.07 7.42 -4.69
N GLN A 54 10.82 6.43 -4.19
CA GLN A 54 11.20 6.34 -2.79
C GLN A 54 10.00 6.29 -1.83
N GLY A 55 8.98 5.50 -2.17
CA GLY A 55 7.89 5.15 -1.27
C GLY A 55 8.33 4.24 -0.11
N THR A 56 7.37 3.88 0.74
CA THR A 56 7.56 3.04 1.90
C THR A 56 6.37 2.09 2.06
N VAL A 57 6.65 0.82 2.32
CA VAL A 57 5.64 -0.15 2.77
C VAL A 57 5.84 -0.34 4.26
N ALA A 58 4.79 -0.15 5.05
CA ALA A 58 4.82 -0.33 6.49
C ALA A 58 3.73 -1.31 6.93
N MET A 59 4.11 -2.21 7.84
CA MET A 59 3.21 -3.19 8.42
C MET A 59 3.34 -3.14 9.93
N SER A 60 2.22 -3.10 10.62
CA SER A 60 2.17 -3.36 12.06
C SER A 60 1.43 -4.66 12.31
N ARG A 61 1.19 -5.03 13.57
CA ARG A 61 0.31 -6.15 13.92
C ARG A 61 -1.16 -5.96 13.50
N ARG A 62 -1.56 -4.73 13.16
CA ARG A 62 -2.97 -4.36 12.93
C ARG A 62 -3.20 -3.68 11.59
N ARG A 63 -2.17 -3.13 10.95
CA ARG A 63 -2.32 -2.20 9.84
C ARG A 63 -1.30 -2.50 8.73
N PHE A 64 -1.75 -2.36 7.49
CA PHE A 64 -0.93 -2.40 6.28
C PHE A 64 -1.02 -1.04 5.59
N VAL A 65 0.13 -0.43 5.32
CA VAL A 65 0.24 0.89 4.71
C VAL A 65 1.24 0.85 3.56
N VAL A 66 0.83 1.40 2.41
CA VAL A 66 1.75 1.80 1.34
C VAL A 66 1.73 3.32 1.25
N TRP A 67 2.86 3.95 1.55
CA TRP A 67 3.05 5.39 1.45
C TRP A 67 3.88 5.72 0.22
N GLY A 68 3.41 6.66 -0.58
CA GLY A 68 4.08 7.11 -1.80
C GLY A 68 3.42 8.38 -2.30
N ASN A 69 4.11 9.16 -3.14
CA ASN A 69 3.55 10.39 -3.72
C ASN A 69 2.98 11.39 -2.68
N ARG A 70 3.53 11.37 -1.45
CA ARG A 70 3.12 12.19 -0.29
C ARG A 70 1.71 11.87 0.24
N GLU A 71 1.20 10.68 -0.03
CA GLU A 71 -0.09 10.22 0.46
C GLU A 71 -0.05 8.72 0.84
N ALA A 72 -1.08 8.27 1.54
CA ALA A 72 -1.29 6.86 1.80
C ALA A 72 -2.00 6.26 0.57
N LEU A 73 -1.24 5.57 -0.27
CA LEU A 73 -1.75 4.91 -1.46
C LEU A 73 -2.64 3.72 -1.09
N VAL A 74 -2.30 3.02 -0.01
CA VAL A 74 -3.12 2.00 0.63
C VAL A 74 -2.96 2.14 2.14
N ASP A 75 -4.07 2.07 2.87
CA ASP A 75 -4.08 2.14 4.33
C ASP A 75 -5.28 1.38 4.88
N VAL A 76 -5.03 0.16 5.36
CA VAL A 76 -6.08 -0.79 5.74
C VAL A 76 -5.67 -1.61 6.96
N PRO A 77 -6.61 -2.27 7.65
CA PRO A 77 -6.27 -3.34 8.56
C PRO A 77 -5.38 -4.40 7.90
N LEU A 78 -4.44 -4.97 8.65
CA LEU A 78 -3.58 -6.03 8.15
C LEU A 78 -4.43 -7.25 7.75
N GLY A 79 -4.22 -7.77 6.53
CA GLY A 79 -4.98 -8.89 5.98
C GLY A 79 -6.38 -8.53 5.48
N HIS A 80 -6.66 -7.25 5.21
CA HIS A 80 -7.95 -6.81 4.69
C HIS A 80 -8.28 -7.51 3.36
N PRO A 81 -9.50 -8.05 3.18
CA PRO A 81 -9.87 -8.85 1.99
C PRO A 81 -9.85 -8.05 0.69
N ALA A 82 -10.03 -6.73 0.76
CA ALA A 82 -9.98 -5.84 -0.39
C ALA A 82 -8.56 -5.67 -0.98
N VAL A 83 -7.52 -6.23 -0.34
CA VAL A 83 -6.14 -6.09 -0.78
C VAL A 83 -5.57 -7.45 -1.17
N SER A 84 -5.14 -7.56 -2.44
CA SER A 84 -4.41 -8.70 -2.97
C SER A 84 -2.92 -8.35 -3.15
N MET A 85 -2.06 -9.36 -3.01
CA MET A 85 -0.63 -9.24 -3.25
C MET A 85 -0.13 -10.41 -4.08
N GLU A 86 0.63 -10.11 -5.13
CA GLU A 86 1.24 -11.11 -6.00
C GLU A 86 2.72 -10.77 -6.21
N LEU A 87 3.60 -11.76 -6.07
CA LEU A 87 5.01 -11.62 -6.43
C LEU A 87 5.19 -11.81 -7.93
N GLN A 88 5.78 -10.83 -8.60
CA GLN A 88 6.09 -10.86 -10.03
C GLN A 88 7.60 -11.01 -10.28
N GLY A 89 8.26 -11.80 -9.43
CA GLY A 89 9.71 -12.01 -9.41
C GLY A 89 10.33 -11.70 -8.05
N PRO A 90 11.68 -11.72 -7.95
CA PRO A 90 12.38 -11.58 -6.67
C PRO A 90 12.31 -10.17 -6.09
N GLU A 91 12.15 -9.16 -6.95
CA GLU A 91 12.15 -7.74 -6.53
C GLU A 91 10.93 -6.97 -7.02
N ARG A 92 9.90 -7.67 -7.50
CA ARG A 92 8.70 -7.03 -8.06
C ARG A 92 7.46 -7.61 -7.41
N MET A 93 6.52 -6.75 -7.06
CA MET A 93 5.24 -7.18 -6.54
C MET A 93 4.11 -6.31 -7.09
N LEU A 94 3.00 -6.96 -7.39
CA LEU A 94 1.73 -6.33 -7.70
C LEU A 94 0.91 -6.29 -6.40
N ILE A 95 0.38 -5.11 -6.08
CA ILE A 95 -0.62 -4.94 -5.02
C ILE A 95 -1.85 -4.32 -5.66
N GLU A 96 -3.01 -4.92 -5.43
CA GLU A 96 -4.28 -4.35 -5.84
C GLU A 96 -5.15 -4.13 -4.63
N ALA A 97 -5.83 -2.97 -4.60
CA ALA A 97 -6.75 -2.59 -3.54
C ALA A 97 -8.08 -2.17 -4.18
N ASP A 98 -9.19 -2.79 -3.75
CA ASP A 98 -10.53 -2.32 -4.10
C ASP A 98 -10.88 -1.14 -3.17
N ASP A 99 -10.82 0.08 -3.72
CA ASP A 99 -11.03 1.30 -2.96
C ASP A 99 -12.47 1.39 -2.42
N ARG A 100 -13.45 0.74 -3.06
CA ARG A 100 -14.85 0.75 -2.62
C ARG A 100 -15.08 -0.15 -1.41
N GLU A 101 -14.37 -1.27 -1.33
CA GLU A 101 -14.42 -2.14 -0.16
C GLU A 101 -13.68 -1.53 1.04
N ILE A 102 -12.65 -0.72 0.80
CA ILE A 102 -11.92 0.03 1.82
C ILE A 102 -12.74 1.23 2.32
N ASP A 103 -13.23 2.06 1.40
CA ASP A 103 -14.03 3.24 1.67
C ASP A 103 -15.21 3.30 0.69
N ARG A 104 -16.43 3.15 1.22
CA ARG A 104 -17.66 3.15 0.40
C ARG A 104 -17.91 4.47 -0.34
N THR A 105 -17.24 5.56 0.06
CA THR A 105 -17.30 6.84 -0.64
C THR A 105 -16.37 6.89 -1.84
N CYS A 106 -15.33 6.05 -1.85
CA CYS A 106 -14.42 5.85 -2.96
C CYS A 106 -14.98 4.85 -3.97
N ARG A 107 -14.50 4.96 -5.21
CA ARG A 107 -14.85 4.06 -6.30
C ARG A 107 -13.61 3.75 -7.08
N GLY A 108 -13.34 2.45 -7.25
CA GLY A 108 -12.31 2.03 -8.14
C GLY A 108 -11.38 1.01 -7.54
N TRP A 109 -10.25 0.86 -8.23
CA TRP A 109 -9.14 0.03 -7.81
C TRP A 109 -7.87 0.87 -7.85
N THR A 110 -7.06 0.71 -6.83
CA THR A 110 -5.68 1.18 -6.79
C THR A 110 -4.76 0.01 -7.11
N THR A 111 -4.03 0.10 -8.22
CA THR A 111 -3.04 -0.89 -8.65
C THR A 111 -1.65 -0.33 -8.44
N LEU A 112 -0.81 -1.06 -7.71
CA LEU A 112 0.59 -0.72 -7.43
C LEU A 112 1.50 -1.79 -8.02
N LEU A 113 2.43 -1.35 -8.87
CA LEU A 113 3.55 -2.17 -9.33
C LEU A 113 4.81 -1.70 -8.61
N LEU A 114 5.16 -2.38 -7.53
CA LEU A 114 6.28 -2.02 -6.67
C LEU A 114 7.54 -2.80 -7.04
N ARG A 115 8.68 -2.13 -6.95
CA ARG A 115 10.03 -2.67 -7.11
C ARG A 115 10.81 -2.51 -5.80
N THR A 116 11.14 -3.62 -5.16
CA THR A 116 11.89 -3.66 -3.91
C THR A 116 12.52 -5.03 -3.66
N ILE A 117 13.74 -5.04 -3.14
CA ILE A 117 14.43 -6.26 -2.69
C ILE A 117 13.68 -6.99 -1.56
N HIS A 118 12.75 -6.30 -0.89
CA HIS A 118 11.98 -6.85 0.22
C HIS A 118 10.67 -7.51 -0.20
N ALA A 119 10.35 -7.57 -1.51
CA ALA A 119 9.07 -8.09 -2.00
C ALA A 119 8.71 -9.47 -1.41
N PRO A 120 9.60 -10.48 -1.38
CA PRO A 120 9.29 -11.78 -0.78
C PRO A 120 8.97 -11.69 0.70
N ARG A 121 9.71 -10.84 1.44
CA ARG A 121 9.49 -10.66 2.88
C ARG A 121 8.18 -9.93 3.16
N ILE A 122 7.83 -8.94 2.34
CA ILE A 122 6.56 -8.22 2.44
C ILE A 122 5.39 -9.20 2.24
N ALA A 123 5.43 -9.97 1.15
CA ALA A 123 4.39 -10.96 0.84
C ALA A 123 4.28 -12.04 1.93
N GLN A 124 5.41 -12.48 2.49
CA GLN A 124 5.43 -13.43 3.61
C GLN A 124 4.72 -12.85 4.85
N VAL A 125 5.13 -11.66 5.31
CA VAL A 125 4.56 -11.03 6.50
C VAL A 125 3.06 -10.77 6.32
N TYR A 126 2.64 -10.37 5.13
CA TYR A 126 1.23 -10.20 4.81
C TYR A 126 0.48 -11.54 4.79
N GLY A 127 1.02 -12.58 4.14
CA GLY A 127 0.39 -13.91 4.07
C GLY A 127 0.20 -14.58 5.44
N GLU A 128 1.19 -14.47 6.33
CA GLU A 128 1.11 -14.95 7.72
C GLU A 128 -0.02 -14.28 8.52
N SER A 129 -0.43 -13.08 8.13
CA SER A 129 -1.52 -12.34 8.80
C SER A 129 -2.92 -12.72 8.33
N VAL A 130 -3.06 -13.10 7.05
CA VAL A 130 -4.32 -13.55 6.46
C VAL A 130 -4.66 -14.96 6.96
N TYR A 131 -3.63 -15.79 7.22
CA TYR A 131 -3.77 -17.13 7.76
C TYR A 131 -3.58 -17.14 9.29
N ARG A 132 -4.56 -16.63 10.04
CA ARG A 132 -4.72 -16.98 11.46
C ARG A 132 -6.00 -17.82 11.64
N PRO A 133 -5.90 -19.16 11.73
CA PRO A 133 -7.01 -19.93 12.25
C PRO A 133 -7.18 -19.55 13.73
N VAL A 134 -8.41 -19.18 14.09
CA VAL A 134 -8.84 -19.03 15.49
C VAL A 134 -8.99 -20.41 16.11
#